data_AF-A0A958XQS1-F1
#
_entry.id   AF-A0A958XQS1-F1
#
_cell.length_a   1.000
_cell.length_b   1.000
_cell.length_c   1.000
_cell.angle_alpha   90.00
_cell.angle_beta   90.00
_cell.angle_gamma   90.00
#
_symmetry.space_group_name_H-M   'P 1'
#
loop_
_entity.id
_entity.type
_entity.pdbx_description
1 polymer ?
#
loop_
_entity_poly.entity_id
_entity_poly.type
_entity_poly.pdbx_seq_one_letter_code
_entity_poly.pdbx_strand_id
1 'polypeptide(L)'
;EPEQVQHLNRKLFRPLADFISVENPQFFNRIHNQSTWANAAVGMIGLVMDDSALVKRALYGLENDGISEDETDNDGGYIKVAGVRKAGFLAQLDYSFSPDGYFTEGPYYLRYAMLPFLLFGKSLANNRPDLDILNYRDGILLKAVDALLNQTDAQGQFFPINDAQKGMSWLSREVVAGVDIAYFHGGRDPMLLSIAKKQNRVLLDETGFAVAADIGKGLAVTYQKNPIAYVDGADGKKGGVGILRTRTEDGELCAVFKYSAQGMGHGHFDKLSYSLYDELGEIIQDYGAARWVNIDQKGGGRYLPENNTFAKQTIAHNTVAVNEISHYDGDVKKGEAHHPVPYFFNADNDGIQI
;
A
#
# COMPACT_ATOMS: atom_id res chain seq x y z
N GLU A 1 26.89 -7.32 27.04
CA GLU A 1 27.76 -8.52 27.11
C GLU A 1 27.36 -9.57 26.07
N PRO A 2 28.30 -10.31 25.45
CA PRO A 2 28.00 -11.38 24.50
C PRO A 2 27.00 -12.42 25.03
N GLU A 3 27.04 -12.70 26.34
CA GLU A 3 26.11 -13.62 27.00
C GLU A 3 24.66 -13.11 27.00
N GLN A 4 24.45 -11.80 27.15
CA GLN A 4 23.12 -11.18 27.06
C GLN A 4 22.58 -11.25 25.63
N VAL A 5 23.43 -11.02 24.62
CA VAL A 5 23.05 -11.14 23.20
C VAL A 5 22.61 -12.56 22.90
N GLN A 6 23.41 -13.56 23.29
CA GLN A 6 23.04 -14.98 23.11
C GLN A 6 21.76 -15.35 23.87
N HIS A 7 21.58 -14.82 25.08
CA HIS A 7 20.34 -15.02 25.84
C HIS A 7 19.12 -14.49 25.08
N LEU A 8 19.16 -13.24 24.61
CA LEU A 8 18.06 -12.62 23.86
C LEU A 8 17.80 -13.32 22.52
N ASN A 9 18.85 -13.65 21.77
CA ASN A 9 18.73 -14.38 20.51
C ASN A 9 18.00 -15.71 20.70
N ARG A 10 18.37 -16.46 21.75
CA ARG A 10 17.79 -17.79 22.04
C ARG A 10 16.41 -17.73 22.68
N LYS A 11 16.14 -16.75 23.54
CA LYS A 11 14.92 -16.71 24.37
C LYS A 11 13.83 -15.78 23.82
N LEU A 12 14.17 -14.87 22.93
CA LEU A 12 13.23 -13.88 22.38
C LEU A 12 13.22 -13.90 20.84
N PHE A 13 14.32 -13.51 20.20
CA PHE A 13 14.29 -13.19 18.77
C PHE A 13 14.08 -14.41 17.87
N ARG A 14 14.82 -15.50 18.10
CA ARG A 14 14.64 -16.73 17.32
C ARG A 14 13.28 -17.39 17.54
N PRO A 15 12.81 -17.61 18.80
CA PRO A 15 11.46 -18.12 19.03
C PRO A 15 10.36 -17.24 18.42
N LEU A 16 10.49 -15.91 18.51
CA LEU A 16 9.52 -15.00 17.89
C LEU A 16 9.52 -15.12 16.36
N ALA A 17 10.71 -15.21 15.75
CA ALA A 17 10.82 -15.40 14.31
C ALA A 17 10.22 -16.74 13.85
N ASP A 18 10.46 -17.82 14.59
CA ASP A 18 9.88 -19.14 14.31
C ASP A 18 8.35 -19.15 14.52
N PHE A 19 7.84 -18.49 15.57
CA PHE A 19 6.40 -18.30 15.78
C PHE A 19 5.75 -17.55 14.62
N ILE A 20 6.29 -16.40 14.20
CA ILE A 20 5.74 -15.59 13.10
C ILE A 20 5.78 -16.34 11.75
N SER A 21 6.72 -17.27 11.57
CA SER A 21 6.93 -17.96 10.30
C SER A 21 6.54 -19.43 10.32
N VAL A 22 7.39 -20.30 10.86
CA VAL A 22 7.25 -21.76 10.81
C VAL A 22 5.96 -22.24 11.47
N GLU A 23 5.56 -21.62 12.59
CA GLU A 23 4.33 -21.99 13.30
C GLU A 23 3.06 -21.37 12.69
N ASN A 24 3.21 -20.38 11.79
CA ASN A 24 2.10 -19.67 11.14
C ASN A 24 2.31 -19.54 9.62
N PRO A 25 2.48 -20.65 8.88
CA PRO A 25 2.82 -20.62 7.45
C PRO A 25 1.76 -19.89 6.61
N GLN A 26 0.47 -20.09 6.93
CA GLN A 26 -0.68 -19.43 6.30
C GLN A 26 -0.58 -17.89 6.32
N PHE A 27 -0.01 -17.34 7.39
CA PHE A 27 0.20 -15.91 7.56
C PHE A 27 1.51 -15.46 6.91
N PHE A 28 2.54 -16.29 6.93
CA PHE A 28 3.88 -15.91 6.46
C PHE A 28 4.06 -16.00 4.94
N ASN A 29 3.36 -16.93 4.27
CA ASN A 29 3.54 -17.22 2.84
C ASN A 29 2.49 -16.58 1.91
N ARG A 30 1.41 -16.01 2.44
CA ARG A 30 0.39 -15.34 1.63
C ARG A 30 0.94 -14.09 0.96
N ILE A 31 0.41 -13.70 -0.21
CA ILE A 31 0.63 -12.36 -0.78
C ILE A 31 -0.40 -11.40 -0.20
N HIS A 32 -0.01 -10.67 0.84
CA HIS A 32 -0.91 -9.79 1.60
C HIS A 32 -0.11 -8.85 2.51
N ASN A 33 -0.67 -7.67 2.84
CA ASN A 33 0.00 -6.67 3.69
C ASN A 33 0.49 -7.24 5.04
N GLN A 34 -0.27 -8.15 5.62
CA GLN A 34 0.08 -8.83 6.87
C GLN A 34 1.35 -9.68 6.75
N SER A 35 1.50 -10.40 5.64
CA SER A 35 2.65 -11.23 5.34
C SER A 35 3.90 -10.39 5.08
N THR A 36 3.74 -9.21 4.47
CA THR A 36 4.84 -8.25 4.34
C THR A 36 5.39 -7.83 5.71
N TRP A 37 4.53 -7.55 6.69
CA TRP A 37 4.97 -7.30 8.07
C TRP A 37 5.72 -8.49 8.66
N ALA A 38 5.22 -9.71 8.43
CA ALA A 38 5.84 -10.95 8.89
C ALA A 38 7.25 -11.14 8.30
N ASN A 39 7.37 -10.99 6.97
CA ASN A 39 8.62 -11.15 6.25
C ASN A 39 9.63 -10.07 6.67
N ALA A 40 9.20 -8.82 6.81
CA ALA A 40 10.04 -7.73 7.29
C ALA A 40 10.56 -7.99 8.72
N ALA A 41 9.69 -8.39 9.64
CA ALA A 41 10.07 -8.67 11.02
C ALA A 41 11.09 -9.82 11.11
N VAL A 42 10.80 -10.96 10.48
CA VAL A 42 11.71 -12.13 10.47
C VAL A 42 13.03 -11.80 9.76
N GLY A 43 12.97 -11.06 8.67
CA GLY A 43 14.14 -10.67 7.88
C GLY A 43 15.05 -9.72 8.64
N MET A 44 14.51 -8.67 9.27
CA MET A 44 15.29 -7.73 10.07
C MET A 44 15.86 -8.38 11.33
N ILE A 45 15.14 -9.30 11.98
CA ILE A 45 15.70 -10.15 13.05
C ILE A 45 16.89 -10.95 12.50
N GLY A 46 16.74 -11.58 11.34
CA GLY A 46 17.80 -12.33 10.68
C GLY A 46 19.04 -11.49 10.40
N LEU A 47 18.87 -10.26 9.91
CA LEU A 47 19.99 -9.34 9.66
C LEU A 47 20.74 -8.96 10.95
N VAL A 48 20.03 -8.62 12.02
CA VAL A 48 20.64 -8.24 13.31
C VAL A 48 21.34 -9.43 13.99
N MET A 49 20.80 -10.63 13.81
CA MET A 49 21.36 -11.85 14.38
C MET A 49 22.48 -12.49 13.53
N ASP A 50 22.74 -11.97 12.32
CA ASP A 50 23.56 -12.63 11.31
C ASP A 50 23.10 -14.07 10.99
N ASP A 51 21.78 -14.25 10.93
CA ASP A 51 21.12 -15.53 10.69
C ASP A 51 20.63 -15.63 9.25
N SER A 52 21.49 -16.17 8.38
CA SER A 52 21.22 -16.30 6.95
C SER A 52 20.01 -17.18 6.64
N ALA A 53 19.65 -18.11 7.53
CA ALA A 53 18.46 -18.94 7.36
C ALA A 53 17.18 -18.13 7.56
N LEU A 54 17.13 -17.24 8.56
CA LEU A 54 15.99 -16.33 8.76
C LEU A 54 15.88 -15.31 7.60
N VAL A 55 17.00 -14.75 7.13
CA VAL A 55 17.00 -13.85 5.97
C VAL A 55 16.49 -14.56 4.72
N LYS A 56 16.96 -15.78 4.43
CA LYS A 56 16.47 -16.58 3.30
C LYS A 56 14.98 -16.88 3.43
N ARG A 57 14.53 -17.28 4.63
CA ARG A 57 13.11 -17.54 4.92
C ARG A 57 12.24 -16.31 4.66
N ALA A 58 12.66 -15.14 5.11
CA ALA A 58 11.94 -13.88 4.87
C ALA A 58 11.89 -13.49 3.39
N LEU A 59 12.96 -13.69 2.63
CA LEU A 59 13.02 -13.32 1.22
C LEU A 59 12.17 -14.23 0.32
N TYR A 60 12.17 -15.53 0.59
CA TYR A 60 11.61 -16.55 -0.32
C TYR A 60 10.42 -17.34 0.24
N GLY A 61 10.03 -17.11 1.50
CA GLY A 61 8.99 -17.85 2.18
C GLY A 61 9.44 -19.24 2.64
N LEU A 62 8.48 -20.03 3.11
CA LEU A 62 8.64 -21.44 3.48
C LEU A 62 8.39 -22.33 2.26
N GLU A 63 9.32 -23.23 1.93
CA GLU A 63 9.16 -24.16 0.78
C GLU A 63 8.06 -25.21 1.02
N ASN A 64 7.97 -25.75 2.24
CA ASN A 64 6.97 -26.74 2.65
C ASN A 64 6.01 -26.09 3.66
N ASP A 65 5.07 -25.31 3.14
CA ASP A 65 4.11 -24.55 3.96
C ASP A 65 2.88 -25.35 4.40
N GLY A 66 2.60 -26.49 3.76
CA GLY A 66 1.45 -27.34 4.08
C GLY A 66 0.08 -26.74 3.71
N ILE A 67 0.06 -25.62 2.99
CA ILE A 67 -1.13 -24.86 2.63
C ILE A 67 -1.71 -25.43 1.33
N SER A 68 -3.03 -25.68 1.28
CA SER A 68 -3.69 -26.14 0.05
C SER A 68 -3.95 -24.99 -0.95
N GLU A 69 -4.12 -25.29 -2.24
CA GLU A 69 -4.36 -24.25 -3.26
C GLU A 69 -5.73 -23.55 -3.11
N ASP A 70 -6.68 -24.19 -2.44
CA ASP A 70 -8.04 -23.73 -2.21
C ASP A 70 -8.24 -23.07 -0.83
N GLU A 71 -7.19 -23.00 -0.01
CA GLU A 71 -7.28 -22.42 1.32
C GLU A 71 -7.52 -20.90 1.26
N THR A 72 -8.50 -20.44 2.03
CA THR A 72 -8.86 -19.01 2.15
C THR A 72 -8.63 -18.53 3.57
N ASP A 73 -8.35 -17.24 3.70
CA ASP A 73 -8.26 -16.60 5.00
C ASP A 73 -9.66 -16.29 5.61
N ASN A 74 -9.68 -15.51 6.68
CA ASN A 74 -10.90 -15.08 7.34
C ASN A 74 -11.66 -13.94 6.64
N ASP A 75 -11.08 -13.30 5.62
CA ASP A 75 -11.74 -12.28 4.79
C ASP A 75 -12.26 -12.83 3.45
N GLY A 76 -11.99 -14.12 3.17
CA GLY A 76 -12.44 -14.84 2.00
C GLY A 76 -11.44 -14.81 0.83
N GLY A 77 -10.30 -14.15 1.00
CA GLY A 77 -9.21 -14.13 0.03
C GLY A 77 -8.42 -15.44 0.02
N TYR A 78 -7.98 -15.86 -1.16
CA TYR A 78 -7.11 -17.04 -1.29
C TYR A 78 -5.74 -16.78 -0.65
N ILE A 79 -5.22 -17.80 0.05
CA ILE A 79 -3.88 -17.74 0.65
C ILE A 79 -2.82 -17.91 -0.44
N LYS A 80 -3.04 -18.84 -1.38
CA LYS A 80 -2.19 -19.02 -2.56
C LYS A 80 -2.83 -18.33 -3.77
N VAL A 81 -2.04 -17.48 -4.44
CA VAL A 81 -2.47 -16.90 -5.71
C VAL A 81 -2.34 -17.96 -6.80
N ALA A 82 -3.40 -18.20 -7.55
CA ALA A 82 -3.42 -19.22 -8.60
C ALA A 82 -2.25 -19.02 -9.59
N GLY A 83 -1.46 -20.08 -9.80
CA GLY A 83 -0.28 -20.05 -10.67
C GLY A 83 0.97 -19.40 -10.05
N VAL A 84 0.89 -18.86 -8.84
CA VAL A 84 2.02 -18.29 -8.10
C VAL A 84 2.50 -19.28 -7.05
N ARG A 85 3.72 -19.78 -7.23
CA ARG A 85 4.39 -20.67 -6.26
C ARG A 85 5.42 -19.96 -5.38
N LYS A 86 5.67 -18.67 -5.66
CA LYS A 86 6.63 -17.86 -4.91
C LYS A 86 5.94 -17.29 -3.66
N ALA A 87 6.70 -17.18 -2.58
CA ALA A 87 6.29 -16.55 -1.33
C ALA A 87 7.43 -15.67 -0.78
N GLY A 88 7.21 -15.05 0.37
CA GLY A 88 8.17 -14.17 1.01
C GLY A 88 8.25 -12.79 0.37
N PHE A 89 9.19 -11.98 0.87
CA PHE A 89 9.28 -10.57 0.56
C PHE A 89 9.43 -10.24 -0.93
N LEU A 90 10.21 -11.03 -1.68
CA LEU A 90 10.36 -10.80 -3.12
C LEU A 90 9.06 -11.10 -3.88
N ALA A 91 8.29 -12.10 -3.44
CA ALA A 91 6.98 -12.36 -4.01
C ALA A 91 5.99 -11.22 -3.68
N GLN A 92 6.06 -10.62 -2.50
CA GLN A 92 5.26 -9.42 -2.19
C GLN A 92 5.59 -8.26 -3.15
N LEU A 93 6.86 -8.03 -3.47
CA LEU A 93 7.28 -7.01 -4.44
C LEU A 93 6.79 -7.33 -5.86
N ASP A 94 6.79 -8.60 -6.24
CA ASP A 94 6.34 -9.07 -7.56
C ASP A 94 4.81 -8.94 -7.72
N TYR A 95 4.03 -9.26 -6.69
CA TYR A 95 2.60 -9.52 -6.82
C TYR A 95 1.66 -8.55 -6.09
N SER A 96 2.15 -7.76 -5.13
CA SER A 96 1.30 -6.80 -4.40
C SER A 96 1.19 -5.44 -5.10
N PHE A 97 2.10 -5.15 -6.03
CA PHE A 97 2.12 -3.90 -6.79
C PHE A 97 1.94 -4.15 -8.28
N SER A 98 1.25 -3.24 -8.95
CA SER A 98 1.31 -3.09 -10.40
C SER A 98 2.65 -2.49 -10.86
N PRO A 99 2.98 -2.51 -12.17
CA PRO A 99 4.26 -2.00 -12.68
C PRO A 99 4.56 -0.51 -12.41
N ASP A 100 3.52 0.29 -12.15
CA ASP A 100 3.57 1.71 -11.81
C ASP A 100 3.54 1.99 -10.30
N GLY A 101 3.55 0.94 -9.46
CA GLY A 101 3.59 1.06 -8.00
C GLY A 101 2.21 1.21 -7.34
N TYR A 102 1.11 1.13 -8.09
CA TYR A 102 -0.23 1.05 -7.50
C TYR A 102 -0.43 -0.27 -6.73
N PHE A 103 -1.20 -0.21 -5.64
CA PHE A 103 -1.44 -1.33 -4.73
C PHE A 103 -2.93 -1.65 -4.74
N THR A 104 -3.30 -2.90 -5.03
CA THR A 104 -4.68 -3.28 -5.38
C THR A 104 -5.70 -2.99 -4.25
N GLU A 105 -5.29 -3.07 -2.98
CA GLU A 105 -6.15 -2.75 -1.83
C GLU A 105 -6.40 -1.23 -1.68
N GLY A 106 -5.75 -0.39 -2.48
CA GLY A 106 -5.90 1.06 -2.52
C GLY A 106 -4.88 1.82 -1.68
N PRO A 107 -4.89 3.16 -1.73
CA PRO A 107 -3.97 3.99 -0.97
C PRO A 107 -4.16 3.80 0.53
N TYR A 108 -5.34 3.28 0.97
CA TYR A 108 -5.57 2.98 2.37
C TYR A 108 -4.66 1.91 2.96
N TYR A 109 -4.52 0.82 2.24
CA TYR A 109 -3.66 -0.25 2.70
C TYR A 109 -2.23 -0.06 2.28
N LEU A 110 -1.99 0.62 1.14
CA LEU A 110 -0.64 0.93 0.69
C LEU A 110 0.17 1.66 1.76
N ARG A 111 -0.28 2.78 2.32
CA ARG A 111 0.56 3.47 3.34
C ARG A 111 0.88 2.58 4.54
N TYR A 112 -0.02 1.66 4.93
CA TYR A 112 0.18 0.76 6.06
C TYR A 112 1.20 -0.33 5.71
N ALA A 113 1.07 -0.92 4.53
CA ALA A 113 1.98 -1.94 4.00
C ALA A 113 3.34 -1.36 3.58
N MET A 114 3.39 -0.08 3.22
CA MET A 114 4.59 0.58 2.72
C MET A 114 5.70 0.64 3.77
N LEU A 115 5.35 0.77 5.05
CA LEU A 115 6.35 0.83 6.12
C LEU A 115 7.23 -0.44 6.20
N PRO A 116 6.69 -1.67 6.32
CA PRO A 116 7.54 -2.87 6.34
C PRO A 116 8.27 -3.09 5.01
N PHE A 117 7.68 -2.72 3.86
CA PHE A 117 8.36 -2.75 2.57
C PHE A 117 9.62 -1.88 2.57
N LEU A 118 9.50 -0.63 2.99
CA LEU A 118 10.62 0.31 2.95
C LEU A 118 11.64 0.07 4.04
N LEU A 119 11.22 -0.25 5.27
CA LEU A 119 12.17 -0.53 6.36
C LEU A 119 12.98 -1.79 6.07
N PHE A 120 12.35 -2.86 5.57
CA PHE A 120 13.10 -4.06 5.22
C PHE A 120 13.92 -3.86 3.95
N GLY A 121 13.39 -3.17 2.94
CA GLY A 121 14.14 -2.76 1.74
C GLY A 121 15.39 -1.94 2.08
N LYS A 122 15.26 -0.92 2.95
CA LYS A 122 16.38 -0.13 3.48
C LYS A 122 17.39 -1.01 4.23
N SER A 123 16.91 -1.90 5.09
CA SER A 123 17.76 -2.81 5.87
C SER A 123 18.55 -3.76 4.96
N LEU A 124 17.92 -4.28 3.91
CA LEU A 124 18.54 -5.11 2.89
C LEU A 124 19.54 -4.30 2.05
N ALA A 125 19.23 -3.08 1.63
CA ALA A 125 20.17 -2.24 0.89
C ALA A 125 21.47 -1.99 1.67
N ASN A 126 21.37 -1.80 2.99
CA ASN A 126 22.52 -1.56 3.86
C ASN A 126 23.36 -2.82 4.16
N ASN A 127 22.72 -4.00 4.23
CA ASN A 127 23.39 -5.23 4.72
C ASN A 127 23.55 -6.32 3.65
N ARG A 128 22.80 -6.24 2.56
CA ARG A 128 22.74 -7.18 1.42
C ARG A 128 22.67 -6.41 0.10
N PRO A 129 23.67 -5.56 -0.20
CA PRO A 129 23.69 -4.77 -1.44
C PRO A 129 23.72 -5.64 -2.71
N ASP A 130 24.11 -6.93 -2.58
CA ASP A 130 24.07 -7.92 -3.65
C ASP A 130 22.67 -8.18 -4.22
N LEU A 131 21.61 -7.86 -3.46
CA LEU A 131 20.23 -8.01 -3.91
C LEU A 131 19.74 -6.86 -4.78
N ASP A 132 20.43 -5.71 -4.76
CA ASP A 132 20.02 -4.48 -5.43
C ASP A 132 18.53 -4.12 -5.21
N ILE A 133 18.07 -4.32 -3.96
CA ILE A 133 16.63 -4.40 -3.64
C ILE A 133 15.85 -3.12 -3.96
N LEU A 134 16.50 -1.96 -3.94
CA LEU A 134 15.86 -0.68 -4.23
C LEU A 134 15.64 -0.47 -5.74
N ASN A 135 16.39 -1.15 -6.59
CA ASN A 135 16.19 -1.17 -8.05
C ASN A 135 15.39 -2.39 -8.52
N TYR A 136 15.12 -3.37 -7.64
CA TYR A 136 14.33 -4.56 -7.95
C TYR A 136 12.99 -4.18 -8.60
N ARG A 137 12.65 -4.87 -9.70
CA ARG A 137 11.44 -4.64 -10.50
C ARG A 137 11.27 -3.16 -10.90
N ASP A 138 12.31 -2.62 -11.53
CA ASP A 138 12.37 -1.23 -12.02
C ASP A 138 12.07 -0.21 -10.91
N GLY A 139 12.65 -0.43 -9.73
CA GLY A 139 12.51 0.47 -8.58
C GLY A 139 11.11 0.49 -7.96
N ILE A 140 10.43 -0.66 -7.92
CA ILE A 140 9.01 -0.75 -7.53
C ILE A 140 8.71 -0.12 -6.16
N LEU A 141 9.63 -0.25 -5.21
CA LEU A 141 9.48 0.35 -3.87
C LEU A 141 9.38 1.87 -3.91
N LEU A 142 10.19 2.52 -4.75
CA LEU A 142 10.19 3.97 -4.88
C LEU A 142 8.98 4.44 -5.69
N LYS A 143 8.64 3.74 -6.77
CA LYS A 143 7.40 3.98 -7.53
C LYS A 143 6.15 3.90 -6.65
N ALA A 144 6.12 2.97 -5.69
CA ALA A 144 5.00 2.86 -4.76
C ALA A 144 4.86 4.07 -3.83
N VAL A 145 5.97 4.73 -3.46
CA VAL A 145 5.93 5.99 -2.70
C VAL A 145 5.31 7.10 -3.56
N ASP A 146 5.77 7.26 -4.80
CA ASP A 146 5.23 8.26 -5.72
C ASP A 146 3.75 8.02 -6.02
N ALA A 147 3.37 6.76 -6.25
CA ALA A 147 1.99 6.35 -6.46
C ALA A 147 1.10 6.65 -5.26
N LEU A 148 1.61 6.44 -4.03
CA LEU A 148 0.87 6.75 -2.82
C LEU A 148 0.67 8.27 -2.65
N LEU A 149 1.73 9.06 -2.85
CA LEU A 149 1.68 10.52 -2.73
C LEU A 149 0.75 11.15 -3.77
N ASN A 150 0.72 10.61 -4.99
CA ASN A 150 -0.17 11.08 -6.04
C ASN A 150 -1.63 10.61 -5.88
N GLN A 151 -1.91 9.65 -5.00
CA GLN A 151 -3.26 9.23 -4.63
C GLN A 151 -3.82 10.03 -3.43
N THR A 152 -3.59 11.35 -3.45
CA THR A 152 -4.08 12.28 -2.43
C THR A 152 -4.78 13.51 -3.02
N ASP A 153 -5.78 14.05 -2.34
CA ASP A 153 -6.41 15.33 -2.68
C ASP A 153 -5.44 16.53 -2.50
N ALA A 154 -5.87 17.75 -2.81
CA ALA A 154 -5.04 18.96 -2.66
C ALA A 154 -4.46 19.13 -1.24
N GLN A 155 -5.21 18.72 -0.22
CA GLN A 155 -4.84 18.78 1.20
C GLN A 155 -3.88 17.64 1.63
N GLY A 156 -3.69 16.63 0.77
CA GLY A 156 -2.84 15.48 1.04
C GLY A 156 -3.54 14.32 1.75
N GLN A 157 -4.87 14.34 1.83
CA GLN A 157 -5.66 13.20 2.31
C GLN A 157 -5.74 12.13 1.23
N PHE A 158 -5.66 10.86 1.61
CA PHE A 158 -5.78 9.77 0.66
C PHE A 158 -7.21 9.66 0.13
N PHE A 159 -7.34 9.31 -1.15
CA PHE A 159 -8.64 8.96 -1.71
C PHE A 159 -9.22 7.76 -0.95
N PRO A 160 -10.41 7.87 -0.34
CA PRO A 160 -10.95 6.83 0.54
C PRO A 160 -11.65 5.72 -0.24
N ILE A 161 -11.00 5.21 -1.28
CA ILE A 161 -11.47 4.05 -2.06
C ILE A 161 -11.21 2.75 -1.29
N ASN A 162 -12.09 1.76 -1.47
CA ASN A 162 -12.09 0.51 -0.70
C ASN A 162 -12.20 0.78 0.82
N ASP A 163 -11.88 -0.22 1.66
CA ASP A 163 -11.88 -0.05 3.11
C ASP A 163 -10.88 1.05 3.53
N ALA A 164 -11.39 2.26 3.77
CA ALA A 164 -10.57 3.43 4.05
C ALA A 164 -11.14 4.35 5.14
N GLN A 165 -10.31 4.75 6.10
CA GLN A 165 -10.66 5.79 7.07
C GLN A 165 -10.29 7.17 6.52
N LYS A 166 -11.30 8.04 6.39
CA LYS A 166 -11.14 9.45 6.01
C LYS A 166 -10.25 10.21 7.00
N GLY A 167 -9.59 11.25 6.51
CA GLY A 167 -8.61 12.04 7.26
C GLY A 167 -7.22 11.41 7.35
N MET A 168 -7.05 10.14 6.95
CA MET A 168 -5.72 9.57 6.77
C MET A 168 -5.02 10.24 5.58
N SER A 169 -3.76 10.62 5.76
CA SER A 169 -3.05 11.50 4.83
C SER A 169 -1.57 11.17 4.75
N TRP A 170 -0.85 11.87 3.88
CA TRP A 170 0.61 11.86 3.83
C TRP A 170 1.30 12.31 5.13
N LEU A 171 0.57 12.75 6.16
CA LEU A 171 1.10 13.09 7.48
C LEU A 171 1.33 11.85 8.36
N SER A 172 0.89 10.67 7.92
CA SER A 172 1.09 9.43 8.67
C SER A 172 2.58 9.09 8.80
N ARG A 173 2.96 8.44 9.91
CA ARG A 173 4.37 8.10 10.20
C ARG A 173 4.99 7.20 9.13
N GLU A 174 4.18 6.36 8.51
CA GLU A 174 4.59 5.45 7.44
C GLU A 174 5.00 6.23 6.19
N VAL A 175 4.29 7.32 5.90
CA VAL A 175 4.57 8.18 4.74
C VAL A 175 5.74 9.11 5.01
N VAL A 176 5.95 9.54 6.26
CA VAL A 176 7.19 10.25 6.65
C VAL A 176 8.40 9.37 6.36
N ALA A 177 8.37 8.11 6.81
CA ALA A 177 9.42 7.15 6.49
C ALA A 177 9.56 6.97 4.96
N GLY A 178 8.42 6.91 4.25
CA GLY A 178 8.36 6.88 2.79
C GLY A 178 9.11 8.01 2.11
N VAL A 179 8.77 9.24 2.46
CA VAL A 179 9.34 10.47 1.88
C VAL A 179 10.83 10.55 2.17
N ASP A 180 11.27 10.27 3.39
CA ASP A 180 12.69 10.34 3.76
C ASP A 180 13.53 9.29 3.03
N ILE A 181 13.06 8.04 2.99
CA ILE A 181 13.75 6.94 2.30
C ILE A 181 13.77 7.19 0.79
N ALA A 182 12.65 7.60 0.20
CA ALA A 182 12.56 7.90 -1.23
C ALA A 182 13.42 9.10 -1.62
N TYR A 183 13.47 10.16 -0.80
CA TYR A 183 14.36 11.28 -1.05
C TYR A 183 15.83 10.84 -1.03
N PHE A 184 16.24 10.10 0.01
CA PHE A 184 17.64 9.71 0.18
C PHE A 184 18.12 8.72 -0.89
N HIS A 185 17.31 7.71 -1.21
CA HIS A 185 17.69 6.64 -2.14
C HIS A 185 17.20 6.83 -3.58
N GLY A 186 16.18 7.66 -3.80
CA GLY A 186 15.53 7.90 -5.10
C GLY A 186 16.04 9.14 -5.83
N GLY A 187 17.31 9.51 -5.65
CA GLY A 187 17.93 10.59 -6.41
C GLY A 187 17.68 12.00 -5.90
N ARG A 188 17.15 12.17 -4.67
CA ARG A 188 16.97 13.47 -3.99
C ARG A 188 16.05 14.43 -4.72
N ASP A 189 14.91 13.95 -5.18
CA ASP A 189 13.89 14.81 -5.80
C ASP A 189 13.49 15.97 -4.85
N PRO A 190 13.78 17.23 -5.21
CA PRO A 190 13.47 18.38 -4.36
C PRO A 190 11.97 18.59 -4.13
N MET A 191 11.10 17.98 -4.94
CA MET A 191 9.66 18.02 -4.73
C MET A 191 9.23 17.35 -3.43
N LEU A 192 9.87 16.23 -3.06
CA LEU A 192 9.59 15.49 -1.82
C LEU A 192 9.86 16.34 -0.57
N LEU A 193 10.83 17.27 -0.64
CA LEU A 193 11.13 18.18 0.47
C LEU A 193 9.97 19.11 0.82
N SER A 194 9.10 19.47 -0.14
CA SER A 194 7.92 20.29 0.15
C SER A 194 6.85 19.51 0.93
N ILE A 195 6.75 18.20 0.71
CA ILE A 195 5.89 17.31 1.49
C ILE A 195 6.48 17.15 2.89
N ALA A 196 7.78 16.87 3.01
CA ALA A 196 8.46 16.76 4.30
C ALA A 196 8.32 18.04 5.16
N LYS A 197 8.39 19.23 4.53
CA LYS A 197 8.08 20.50 5.21
C LYS A 197 6.67 20.52 5.81
N LYS A 198 5.66 20.04 5.08
CA LYS A 198 4.27 19.95 5.56
C LYS A 198 4.10 18.88 6.65
N GLN A 199 4.83 17.77 6.56
CA GLN A 199 4.85 16.71 7.58
C GLN A 199 5.45 17.20 8.92
N ASN A 200 6.37 18.16 8.85
CA ASN A 200 7.04 18.79 9.99
C ASN A 200 7.65 17.77 10.97
N ARG A 201 8.19 16.70 10.42
CA ARG A 201 8.90 15.62 11.11
C ARG A 201 9.70 14.84 10.09
N VAL A 202 10.77 14.22 10.56
CA VAL A 202 11.65 13.33 9.79
C VAL A 202 12.00 12.11 10.65
N LEU A 203 12.50 11.05 10.02
CA LEU A 203 13.16 9.95 10.69
C LEU A 203 14.43 10.43 11.40
N LEU A 204 14.72 9.81 12.54
CA LEU A 204 15.94 10.10 13.30
C LEU A 204 17.09 9.21 12.84
N ASP A 205 17.43 9.32 11.56
CA ASP A 205 18.47 8.56 10.88
C ASP A 205 19.11 9.37 9.74
N GLU A 206 19.98 8.75 8.94
CA GLU A 206 20.66 9.39 7.80
C GLU A 206 19.70 9.88 6.70
N THR A 207 18.57 9.19 6.52
CA THR A 207 17.57 9.55 5.50
C THR A 207 16.82 10.82 5.91
N GLY A 208 16.37 10.88 7.17
CA GLY A 208 15.73 12.07 7.71
C GLY A 208 16.69 13.24 7.93
N PHE A 209 17.95 12.98 8.29
CA PHE A 209 18.98 14.01 8.35
C PHE A 209 19.19 14.68 6.99
N ALA A 210 19.27 13.90 5.91
CA ALA A 210 19.43 14.45 4.56
C ALA A 210 18.25 15.36 4.17
N VAL A 211 17.02 14.93 4.44
CA VAL A 211 15.82 15.73 4.21
C VAL A 211 15.85 17.03 5.02
N ALA A 212 16.11 16.95 6.33
CA ALA A 212 16.15 18.12 7.19
C ALA A 212 17.25 19.12 6.79
N ALA A 213 18.44 18.62 6.44
CA ALA A 213 19.56 19.43 5.99
C ALA A 213 19.25 20.17 4.67
N ASP A 214 18.64 19.48 3.71
CA ASP A 214 18.36 20.05 2.39
C ASP A 214 17.12 20.97 2.41
N ILE A 215 16.17 20.74 3.32
CA ILE A 215 15.14 21.72 3.69
C ILE A 215 15.77 23.00 4.25
N GLY A 216 16.74 22.87 5.16
CA GLY A 216 17.45 24.01 5.78
C GLY A 216 18.25 24.84 4.78
N LYS A 217 18.70 24.22 3.67
CA LYS A 217 19.34 24.91 2.53
C LYS A 217 18.36 25.57 1.58
N GLY A 218 17.05 25.43 1.79
CA GLY A 218 16.02 26.03 0.94
C GLY A 218 15.82 25.31 -0.39
N LEU A 219 16.20 24.03 -0.52
CA LEU A 219 16.13 23.29 -1.79
C LEU A 219 14.73 22.78 -2.16
N ALA A 220 13.74 22.96 -1.29
CA ALA A 220 12.40 22.41 -1.52
C ALA A 220 11.70 23.08 -2.71
N VAL A 221 11.18 22.25 -3.61
CA VAL A 221 10.33 22.64 -4.74
C VAL A 221 8.91 22.13 -4.48
N THR A 222 7.89 22.86 -4.93
CA THR A 222 6.49 22.45 -4.77
C THR A 222 6.25 21.10 -5.44
N TYR A 223 5.71 20.14 -4.69
CA TYR A 223 5.30 18.84 -5.22
C TYR A 223 4.17 18.99 -6.23
N GLN A 224 4.38 18.46 -7.44
CA GLN A 224 3.40 18.50 -8.51
C GLN A 224 2.69 17.14 -8.61
N LYS A 225 1.36 17.14 -8.41
CA LYS A 225 0.53 15.96 -8.63
C LYS A 225 0.11 15.92 -10.09
N ASN A 226 0.40 14.84 -10.79
CA ASN A 226 0.11 14.74 -12.21
C ASN A 226 -1.15 13.90 -12.45
N PRO A 227 -1.95 14.23 -13.47
CA PRO A 227 -2.94 13.31 -14.00
C PRO A 227 -2.27 12.00 -14.38
N ILE A 228 -2.90 10.87 -14.05
CA ILE A 228 -2.36 9.54 -14.34
C ILE A 228 -3.46 8.49 -14.33
N ALA A 229 -3.32 7.49 -15.19
CA ALA A 229 -4.08 6.25 -15.11
C ALA A 229 -3.17 5.15 -14.54
N TYR A 230 -3.32 4.87 -13.24
CA TYR A 230 -2.66 3.72 -12.63
C TYR A 230 -3.28 2.43 -13.17
N VAL A 231 -2.48 1.43 -13.46
CA VAL A 231 -2.92 0.07 -13.81
C VAL A 231 -2.98 -0.80 -12.56
N ASP A 232 -3.85 -1.80 -12.54
CA ASP A 232 -4.01 -2.73 -11.42
C ASP A 232 -3.59 -4.17 -11.79
N GLY A 233 -3.25 -4.96 -10.78
CA GLY A 233 -2.69 -6.30 -10.90
C GLY A 233 -1.18 -6.31 -11.14
N ALA A 234 -0.53 -7.42 -10.75
CA ALA A 234 0.93 -7.59 -10.84
C ALA A 234 1.50 -7.37 -12.25
N ASP A 235 0.72 -7.62 -13.30
CA ASP A 235 1.10 -7.39 -14.70
C ASP A 235 0.48 -6.13 -15.31
N GLY A 236 -0.29 -5.37 -14.53
CA GLY A 236 -0.96 -4.14 -14.96
C GLY A 236 -2.16 -4.35 -15.89
N LYS A 237 -2.78 -5.54 -15.88
CA LYS A 237 -3.87 -5.88 -16.82
C LYS A 237 -5.25 -6.00 -16.18
N LYS A 238 -5.40 -5.70 -14.89
CA LYS A 238 -6.65 -5.90 -14.14
C LYS A 238 -7.40 -4.59 -13.88
N GLY A 239 -7.49 -3.72 -14.88
CA GLY A 239 -8.12 -2.40 -14.72
C GLY A 239 -7.16 -1.38 -14.11
N GLY A 240 -7.65 -0.47 -13.27
CA GLY A 240 -6.83 0.62 -12.75
C GLY A 240 -7.58 1.74 -12.00
N VAL A 241 -6.88 2.82 -11.71
CA VAL A 241 -7.44 4.04 -11.13
C VAL A 241 -6.97 5.24 -11.94
N GLY A 242 -7.91 5.94 -12.55
CA GLY A 242 -7.69 7.17 -13.30
C GLY A 242 -7.80 8.37 -12.39
N ILE A 243 -6.84 9.28 -12.46
CA ILE A 243 -6.82 10.53 -11.72
C ILE A 243 -6.65 11.65 -12.74
N LEU A 244 -7.68 12.48 -12.87
CA LEU A 244 -7.64 13.72 -13.66
C LEU A 244 -7.42 14.88 -12.71
N ARG A 245 -6.55 15.81 -13.07
CA ARG A 245 -6.22 16.98 -12.25
C ARG A 245 -6.06 18.20 -13.12
N THR A 246 -6.85 19.23 -12.86
CA THR A 246 -6.67 20.55 -13.44
C THR A 246 -6.41 21.57 -12.33
N ARG A 247 -5.64 22.61 -12.65
CA ARG A 247 -5.29 23.69 -11.71
C ARG A 247 -5.71 25.00 -12.34
N THR A 248 -6.60 25.72 -11.66
CA THR A 248 -7.05 27.05 -12.07
C THR A 248 -6.59 28.08 -11.04
N GLU A 249 -6.94 29.35 -11.25
CA GLU A 249 -6.72 30.40 -10.24
C GLU A 249 -7.49 30.13 -8.94
N ASP A 250 -8.57 29.35 -9.00
CA ASP A 250 -9.43 28.99 -7.87
C ASP A 250 -8.94 27.75 -7.09
N GLY A 251 -7.88 27.09 -7.55
CA GLY A 251 -7.28 25.91 -6.92
C GLY A 251 -7.26 24.66 -7.79
N GLU A 252 -7.01 23.50 -7.18
CA GLU A 252 -7.05 22.21 -7.85
C GLU A 252 -8.47 21.64 -7.94
N LEU A 253 -8.85 21.11 -9.10
CA LEU A 253 -9.99 20.22 -9.27
C LEU A 253 -9.47 18.84 -9.68
N CYS A 254 -9.85 17.82 -8.92
CA CYS A 254 -9.36 16.46 -9.09
C CYS A 254 -10.53 15.47 -9.19
N ALA A 255 -10.59 14.69 -10.26
CA ALA A 255 -11.55 13.61 -10.42
C ALA A 255 -10.84 12.26 -10.36
N VAL A 256 -11.40 11.32 -9.59
CA VAL A 256 -10.86 9.97 -9.45
C VAL A 256 -11.88 9.00 -10.01
N PHE A 257 -11.44 8.13 -10.92
CA PHE A 257 -12.24 7.09 -11.55
C PHE A 257 -11.69 5.73 -11.16
N LYS A 258 -12.49 4.93 -10.48
CA LYS A 258 -12.09 3.61 -9.99
C LYS A 258 -12.61 2.53 -10.92
N TYR A 259 -11.71 1.99 -11.72
CA TYR A 259 -11.95 0.85 -12.60
C TYR A 259 -10.98 -0.31 -12.29
N SER A 260 -10.60 -0.43 -11.02
CA SER A 260 -9.63 -1.40 -10.51
C SER A 260 -10.25 -2.78 -10.30
N ALA A 261 -9.40 -3.76 -9.98
CA ALA A 261 -9.82 -5.09 -9.55
C ALA A 261 -10.62 -5.00 -8.24
N GLN A 262 -10.99 -6.15 -7.67
CA GLN A 262 -11.76 -6.15 -6.43
C GLN A 262 -10.95 -5.61 -5.24
N GLY A 263 -9.71 -6.06 -5.05
CA GLY A 263 -8.88 -5.60 -3.94
C GLY A 263 -9.03 -6.48 -2.70
N MET A 264 -9.23 -7.78 -2.91
CA MET A 264 -9.37 -8.82 -1.89
C MET A 264 -10.53 -8.52 -0.92
N GLY A 265 -10.42 -8.98 0.33
CA GLY A 265 -11.44 -8.78 1.36
C GLY A 265 -11.70 -7.32 1.71
N HIS A 266 -10.78 -6.40 1.41
CA HIS A 266 -10.93 -4.96 1.64
C HIS A 266 -11.60 -4.20 0.48
N GLY A 267 -11.80 -4.88 -0.64
CA GLY A 267 -12.46 -4.35 -1.83
C GLY A 267 -13.92 -4.00 -1.64
N HIS A 268 -14.36 -2.93 -2.28
CA HIS A 268 -15.77 -2.53 -2.37
C HIS A 268 -16.42 -3.02 -3.68
N PHE A 269 -17.76 -3.09 -3.70
CA PHE A 269 -18.55 -3.49 -4.87
C PHE A 269 -18.90 -2.27 -5.74
N ASP A 270 -17.90 -1.59 -6.26
CA ASP A 270 -18.00 -0.19 -6.70
C ASP A 270 -17.35 0.05 -8.07
N LYS A 271 -17.43 -0.93 -8.98
CA LYS A 271 -16.79 -0.80 -10.30
C LYS A 271 -17.29 0.42 -11.05
N LEU A 272 -16.36 1.12 -11.70
CA LEU A 272 -16.61 2.37 -12.43
C LEU A 272 -17.14 3.50 -11.53
N SER A 273 -16.91 3.44 -10.21
CA SER A 273 -17.22 4.55 -9.32
C SER A 273 -16.30 5.74 -9.59
N TYR A 274 -16.76 6.91 -9.18
CA TYR A 274 -15.96 8.12 -9.23
C TYR A 274 -16.13 8.97 -7.98
N SER A 275 -15.14 9.81 -7.73
CA SER A 275 -15.17 10.87 -6.72
C SER A 275 -14.57 12.15 -7.29
N LEU A 276 -14.96 13.29 -6.70
CA LEU A 276 -14.57 14.61 -7.15
C LEU A 276 -14.11 15.43 -5.95
N TYR A 277 -13.01 16.15 -6.11
CA TYR A 277 -12.37 16.95 -5.07
C TYR A 277 -12.04 18.32 -5.63
N ASP A 278 -12.17 19.35 -4.80
CA ASP A 278 -11.57 20.67 -5.03
C ASP A 278 -10.38 20.91 -4.09
N GLU A 279 -9.90 22.15 -4.05
CA GLU A 279 -8.83 22.60 -3.17
C GLU A 279 -9.12 22.34 -1.68
N LEU A 280 -10.39 22.33 -1.27
CA LEU A 280 -10.79 22.14 0.13
C LEU A 280 -10.98 20.67 0.51
N GLY A 281 -11.29 19.81 -0.45
CA GLY A 281 -11.42 18.37 -0.24
C GLY A 281 -12.58 17.76 -1.04
N GLU A 282 -13.31 16.82 -0.44
CA GLU A 282 -14.30 16.00 -1.13
C GLU A 282 -15.59 16.79 -1.50
N ILE A 283 -15.92 16.82 -2.79
CA ILE A 283 -17.22 17.29 -3.33
C ILE A 283 -18.15 16.09 -3.53
N ILE A 284 -17.72 15.12 -4.32
CA ILE A 284 -18.43 13.86 -4.57
C ILE A 284 -17.65 12.78 -3.84
N GLN A 285 -18.25 12.26 -2.77
CA GLN A 285 -17.55 11.48 -1.77
C GLN A 285 -17.62 9.98 -2.05
N ASP A 286 -16.58 9.26 -1.65
CA ASP A 286 -16.66 7.84 -1.31
C ASP A 286 -16.83 7.71 0.22
N TYR A 287 -17.57 6.72 0.70
CA TYR A 287 -17.81 6.56 2.13
C TYR A 287 -16.55 6.10 2.88
N GLY A 288 -15.72 5.27 2.24
CA GLY A 288 -14.65 4.53 2.92
C GLY A 288 -15.22 3.45 3.84
N ALA A 289 -14.61 3.22 5.01
CA ALA A 289 -14.97 2.13 5.91
C ALA A 289 -15.84 2.54 7.11
N ALA A 290 -16.75 1.66 7.53
CA ALA A 290 -17.44 1.75 8.81
C ALA A 290 -16.56 1.19 9.95
N ARG A 291 -15.67 2.04 10.48
CA ARG A 291 -14.69 1.65 11.50
C ARG A 291 -14.26 2.84 12.37
N TRP A 292 -14.05 2.59 13.66
CA TRP A 292 -13.47 3.56 14.60
C TRP A 292 -12.18 3.00 15.19
N VAL A 293 -11.05 3.29 14.56
CA VAL A 293 -9.75 2.72 14.92
C VAL A 293 -9.41 2.99 16.39
N ASN A 294 -9.03 1.91 17.10
CA ASN A 294 -8.62 1.91 18.50
C ASN A 294 -9.68 2.42 19.50
N ILE A 295 -10.97 2.43 19.12
CA ILE A 295 -12.08 2.74 20.02
C ILE A 295 -12.76 1.44 20.45
N ASP A 296 -12.54 1.03 21.69
CA ASP A 296 -12.96 -0.28 22.21
C ASP A 296 -14.48 -0.47 22.16
N GLN A 297 -15.24 0.57 22.51
CA GLN A 297 -16.71 0.57 22.48
C GLN A 297 -17.30 0.48 21.06
N LYS A 298 -16.47 0.56 20.02
CA LYS A 298 -16.85 0.41 18.61
C LYS A 298 -16.21 -0.87 18.05
N GLY A 299 -16.63 -2.01 18.59
CA GLY A 299 -16.20 -3.33 18.13
C GLY A 299 -14.71 -3.62 18.37
N GLY A 300 -14.12 -3.11 19.46
CA GLY A 300 -12.68 -3.25 19.72
C GLY A 300 -11.80 -2.47 18.73
N GLY A 301 -12.37 -1.50 18.02
CA GLY A 301 -11.73 -0.78 16.92
C GLY A 301 -11.57 -1.57 15.62
N ARG A 302 -12.26 -2.70 15.49
CA ARG A 302 -12.36 -3.49 14.26
C ARG A 302 -13.42 -2.91 13.31
N TYR A 303 -13.49 -3.44 12.10
CA TYR A 303 -14.59 -3.17 11.18
C TYR A 303 -15.93 -3.53 11.83
N LEU A 304 -16.91 -2.63 11.74
CA LEU A 304 -18.26 -2.91 12.22
C LEU A 304 -19.03 -3.77 11.21
N PRO A 305 -20.14 -4.43 11.62
CA PRO A 305 -21.02 -5.13 10.69
C PRO A 305 -21.49 -4.27 9.50
N GLU A 306 -21.70 -2.96 9.74
CA GLU A 306 -22.09 -1.96 8.74
C GLU A 306 -21.05 -1.78 7.63
N ASN A 307 -19.81 -2.21 7.86
CA ASN A 307 -18.79 -2.19 6.82
C ASN A 307 -19.16 -3.12 5.68
N ASN A 308 -19.66 -4.32 6.01
CA ASN A 308 -20.11 -5.29 5.02
C ASN A 308 -21.52 -4.98 4.55
N THR A 309 -22.44 -4.57 5.42
CA THR A 309 -23.85 -4.39 5.05
C THR A 309 -24.17 -3.03 4.41
N PHE A 310 -23.27 -2.05 4.50
CA PHE A 310 -23.45 -0.73 3.89
C PHE A 310 -22.20 -0.27 3.14
N ALA A 311 -21.07 -0.06 3.84
CA ALA A 311 -19.91 0.65 3.29
C ALA A 311 -19.36 0.01 1.99
N LYS A 312 -19.35 -1.32 1.91
CA LYS A 312 -18.90 -2.08 0.72
C LYS A 312 -19.92 -2.15 -0.40
N GLN A 313 -21.19 -1.88 -0.16
CA GLN A 313 -22.28 -2.15 -1.09
C GLN A 313 -22.35 -1.11 -2.21
N THR A 314 -22.77 -1.51 -3.41
CA THR A 314 -22.77 -0.63 -4.59
C THR A 314 -23.60 0.63 -4.40
N ILE A 315 -24.72 0.52 -3.66
CA ILE A 315 -25.60 1.67 -3.36
C ILE A 315 -24.93 2.76 -2.52
N ALA A 316 -23.83 2.47 -1.82
CA ALA A 316 -23.05 3.45 -1.06
C ALA A 316 -22.04 4.23 -1.92
N HIS A 317 -21.98 3.98 -3.23
CA HIS A 317 -20.98 4.53 -4.15
C HIS A 317 -21.60 5.26 -5.34
N ASN A 318 -20.83 6.14 -5.97
CA ASN A 318 -21.23 6.89 -7.16
C ASN A 318 -21.08 6.04 -8.43
N THR A 319 -21.83 4.95 -8.52
CA THR A 319 -21.85 4.04 -9.69
C THR A 319 -23.25 3.45 -9.89
N VAL A 320 -23.42 2.61 -10.89
CA VAL A 320 -24.70 2.00 -11.24
C VAL A 320 -24.99 0.80 -10.35
N ALA A 321 -26.14 0.79 -9.68
CA ALA A 321 -26.75 -0.41 -9.11
C ALA A 321 -27.90 -0.87 -10.01
N VAL A 322 -28.01 -2.18 -10.24
CA VAL A 322 -29.08 -2.77 -11.05
C VAL A 322 -29.97 -3.62 -10.14
N ASN A 323 -31.27 -3.35 -10.14
CA ASN A 323 -32.26 -4.09 -9.33
C ASN A 323 -31.94 -4.14 -7.83
N GLU A 324 -31.35 -3.07 -7.28
CA GLU A 324 -30.93 -2.99 -5.87
C GLU A 324 -29.90 -4.07 -5.45
N ILE A 325 -29.22 -4.69 -6.43
CA ILE A 325 -28.19 -5.70 -6.19
C ILE A 325 -26.82 -5.07 -6.39
N SER A 326 -25.92 -5.33 -5.43
CA SER A 326 -24.53 -4.92 -5.55
C SER A 326 -23.82 -5.64 -6.69
N HIS A 327 -22.81 -5.01 -7.28
CA HIS A 327 -21.90 -5.64 -8.23
C HIS A 327 -21.46 -7.01 -7.71
N TYR A 328 -21.48 -8.01 -8.61
CA TYR A 328 -21.12 -9.39 -8.30
C TYR A 328 -21.94 -10.03 -7.17
N ASP A 329 -23.17 -9.57 -6.95
CA ASP A 329 -24.06 -10.01 -5.87
C ASP A 329 -23.48 -9.80 -4.46
N GLY A 330 -22.53 -8.88 -4.31
CA GLY A 330 -21.81 -8.67 -3.05
C GLY A 330 -20.88 -9.83 -2.67
N ASP A 331 -20.47 -10.66 -3.64
CA ASP A 331 -19.56 -11.78 -3.42
C ASP A 331 -18.12 -11.45 -3.85
N VAL A 332 -17.18 -11.52 -2.89
CA VAL A 332 -15.76 -11.19 -3.11
C VAL A 332 -15.12 -12.15 -4.12
N LYS A 333 -15.46 -13.44 -4.13
CA LYS A 333 -14.86 -14.42 -5.05
C LYS A 333 -15.27 -14.12 -6.50
N LYS A 334 -16.54 -13.78 -6.72
CA LYS A 334 -17.03 -13.30 -8.01
C LYS A 334 -16.36 -11.98 -8.39
N GLY A 335 -16.20 -11.05 -7.45
CA GLY A 335 -15.48 -9.80 -7.70
C GLY A 335 -14.02 -10.01 -8.13
N GLU A 336 -13.28 -10.87 -7.43
CA GLU A 336 -11.87 -11.20 -7.72
C GLU A 336 -11.69 -11.93 -9.06
N ALA A 337 -12.71 -12.65 -9.52
CA ALA A 337 -12.70 -13.32 -10.83
C ALA A 337 -12.86 -12.36 -12.01
N HIS A 338 -13.17 -11.09 -11.77
CA HIS A 338 -13.43 -10.10 -12.80
C HIS A 338 -12.65 -8.81 -12.56
N HIS A 339 -12.48 -8.04 -13.62
CA HIS A 339 -11.98 -6.68 -13.53
C HIS A 339 -12.56 -5.84 -14.67
N PRO A 340 -12.72 -4.52 -14.49
CA PRO A 340 -13.04 -3.62 -15.59
C PRO A 340 -11.96 -3.63 -16.68
N VAL A 341 -12.35 -3.25 -17.89
CA VAL A 341 -11.44 -3.08 -19.03
C VAL A 341 -11.32 -1.59 -19.33
N PRO A 342 -10.12 -0.99 -19.21
CA PRO A 342 -9.94 0.42 -19.55
C PRO A 342 -10.13 0.62 -21.06
N TYR A 343 -10.84 1.69 -21.43
CA TYR A 343 -11.08 2.02 -22.84
C TYR A 343 -10.13 3.09 -23.35
N PHE A 344 -10.02 4.21 -22.63
CA PHE A 344 -9.23 5.37 -23.04
C PHE A 344 -8.84 6.20 -21.83
N PHE A 345 -7.65 6.80 -21.89
CA PHE A 345 -7.18 7.85 -20.98
C PHE A 345 -6.29 8.80 -21.78
N ASN A 346 -6.53 10.10 -21.70
CA ASN A 346 -5.66 11.13 -22.25
C ASN A 346 -5.62 12.34 -21.34
N ALA A 347 -4.41 12.69 -20.89
CA ALA A 347 -4.15 13.91 -20.14
C ALA A 347 -3.00 14.72 -20.75
N ASP A 348 -2.78 14.60 -22.07
CA ASP A 348 -1.72 15.32 -22.78
C ASP A 348 -2.03 16.83 -22.89
N ASN A 349 -3.30 17.22 -22.72
CA ASN A 349 -3.77 18.60 -22.78
C ASN A 349 -4.31 19.05 -21.42
N ASP A 350 -3.63 20.01 -20.78
CA ASP A 350 -4.03 20.54 -19.47
C ASP A 350 -5.44 21.18 -19.45
N GLY A 351 -5.92 21.66 -20.61
CA GLY A 351 -7.25 22.25 -20.76
C GLY A 351 -8.38 21.23 -20.94
N ILE A 352 -8.07 20.00 -21.38
CA ILE A 352 -9.04 18.92 -21.60
C ILE A 352 -8.37 17.57 -21.30
N GLN A 353 -8.80 16.93 -20.22
CA GLN A 353 -8.38 15.57 -19.87
C GLN A 353 -9.59 14.64 -19.92
N ILE A 354 -9.38 13.40 -20.37
CA ILE A 354 -10.44 12.40 -20.61
C ILE A 354 -10.03 11.06 -20.03
#